data_AF-A0A5R9ATW6-F1
#
_entry.id   AF-A0A5R9ATW6-F1
#
_cell.length_a   1.000
_cell.length_b   1.000
_cell.length_c   1.000
_cell.angle_alpha   90.00
_cell.angle_beta   90.00
_cell.angle_gamma   90.00
#
_symmetry.space_group_name_H-M   'P 1'
#
loop_
_entity.id
_entity.type
_entity.pdbx_description
1 polymer ?
#
loop_
_entity_poly.entity_id
_entity_poly.type
_entity_poly.pdbx_seq_one_letter_code
_entity_poly.pdbx_strand_id
1 'polypeptide(L)'
;MALALILIVIQFIRPEKNTSGNDTFAIQTNYTIPNDVENILQVSCYDCHSNTTEYPWYSNVQPVAWFLADHVKDGKKHLNFSEFTKSSLFVQYHKLEKTKEMVEEKEIIDYGF
;
A
#
# COMPACT_ATOMS: atom_id res chain seq x y z
N MET A 1 10.48 -14.34 -32.48
CA MET A 1 11.19 -13.05 -32.62
C MET A 1 10.30 -11.85 -32.27
N ALA A 2 9.10 -11.71 -32.87
CA ALA A 2 8.19 -10.59 -32.56
C ALA A 2 7.82 -10.45 -31.07
N LEU A 3 7.51 -11.56 -30.38
CA LEU A 3 7.20 -11.55 -28.95
C LEU A 3 8.35 -11.01 -28.09
N ALA A 4 9.59 -11.38 -28.39
CA ALA A 4 10.75 -10.90 -27.65
C ALA A 4 10.96 -9.38 -27.81
N LEU A 5 10.74 -8.86 -29.02
CA LEU A 5 10.79 -7.41 -29.28
C LEU A 5 9.72 -6.67 -28.47
N ILE A 6 8.49 -7.20 -28.43
CA ILE A 6 7.41 -6.63 -27.62
C ILE A 6 7.80 -6.63 -26.13
N LEU A 7 8.30 -7.75 -25.61
CA LEU A 7 8.72 -7.87 -24.21
C LEU A 7 9.85 -6.90 -23.83
N ILE A 8 10.72 -6.53 -24.78
CA ILE A 8 11.77 -5.51 -24.57
C ILE A 8 11.18 -4.11 -24.59
N VAL A 9 10.32 -3.80 -25.58
CA VAL A 9 9.71 -2.47 -25.73
C VAL A 9 8.87 -2.10 -24.51
N ILE A 10 8.10 -3.05 -23.95
CA ILE A 10 7.27 -2.76 -22.77
C ILE A 10 8.10 -2.35 -21.54
N GLN A 11 9.37 -2.78 -21.41
CA GLN A 11 10.19 -2.45 -20.23
C GLN A 11 10.49 -0.95 -20.08
N PHE A 12 10.35 -0.19 -21.17
CA PHE A 12 10.59 1.26 -21.20
C PHE A 12 9.38 2.08 -20.74
N ILE A 13 8.20 1.48 -20.66
CA ILE A 13 6.98 2.14 -20.16
C ILE A 13 6.84 1.75 -18.69
N ARG A 14 7.21 2.65 -17.77
CA ARG A 14 7.23 2.38 -16.32
C ARG A 14 6.21 3.23 -15.57
N PRO A 15 5.56 2.69 -14.52
CA PRO A 15 4.68 3.48 -13.68
C PRO A 15 5.48 4.43 -12.79
N GLU A 16 4.85 5.51 -12.35
CA GLU A 16 5.40 6.40 -11.33
C GLU A 16 5.53 5.67 -9.99
N LYS A 17 6.60 5.96 -9.23
CA LYS A 17 6.86 5.34 -7.94
C LYS A 17 6.17 6.11 -6.81
N ASN A 18 5.57 5.39 -5.87
CA ASN A 18 4.99 5.95 -4.64
C ASN A 18 6.09 6.29 -3.63
N THR A 19 6.67 7.48 -3.74
CA THR A 19 7.74 7.97 -2.86
C THR A 19 7.52 9.42 -2.45
N SER A 20 6.25 9.83 -2.29
CA SER A 20 5.94 11.23 -1.94
C SER A 20 6.26 11.54 -0.48
N GLY A 21 6.18 10.54 0.41
CA GLY A 21 6.50 10.70 1.83
C GLY A 21 5.67 11.74 2.57
N ASN A 22 4.51 12.11 2.03
CA ASN A 22 3.65 13.10 2.68
C ASN A 22 2.85 12.46 3.82
N ASP A 23 3.28 12.74 5.04
CA ASP A 23 2.68 12.22 6.28
C ASP A 23 1.97 13.32 7.10
N THR A 24 1.60 14.44 6.47
CA THR A 24 0.91 15.57 7.15
C THR A 24 -0.34 15.11 7.92
N PHE A 25 -1.03 14.10 7.41
CA PHE A 25 -2.25 13.54 7.99
C PHE A 25 -2.08 12.07 8.40
N ALA A 26 -0.86 11.68 8.77
CA ALA A 26 -0.59 10.31 9.17
C ALA A 26 -1.39 9.90 10.42
N ILE A 27 -1.58 8.59 10.60
CA ILE A 27 -2.29 8.03 11.76
C ILE A 27 -1.61 8.44 13.09
N GLN A 28 -0.28 8.50 13.11
CA GLN A 28 0.51 8.88 14.28
C GLN A 28 0.26 10.32 14.73
N THR A 29 -0.32 11.17 13.88
CA THR A 29 -0.66 12.56 14.22
C THR A 29 -1.69 12.65 15.34
N ASN A 30 -2.66 11.73 15.38
CA ASN A 30 -3.74 11.72 16.39
C ASN A 30 -3.75 10.47 17.28
N TYR A 31 -3.01 9.42 16.93
CA TYR A 31 -3.02 8.15 17.65
C TYR A 31 -1.60 7.77 18.08
N THR A 32 -1.42 7.51 19.37
CA THR A 32 -0.15 6.95 19.87
C THR A 32 -0.11 5.45 19.57
N ILE A 33 0.84 5.03 18.74
CA ILE A 33 1.04 3.64 18.36
C ILE A 33 2.22 3.07 19.17
N PRO A 34 2.03 1.96 19.92
CA PRO A 34 3.13 1.27 20.56
C PRO A 34 4.20 0.82 19.55
N ASN A 35 5.47 0.85 19.95
CA ASN A 35 6.60 0.56 19.03
C ASN A 35 6.53 -0.85 18.41
N ASP A 36 6.03 -1.83 19.15
CA ASP A 36 5.82 -3.19 18.67
C ASP A 36 4.78 -3.25 17.55
N VAL A 37 3.69 -2.49 17.67
CA VAL A 37 2.64 -2.37 16.65
C VAL A 37 3.14 -1.60 15.44
N GLU A 38 3.87 -0.49 15.66
CA GLU A 38 4.46 0.31 14.59
C GLU A 38 5.40 -0.54 13.70
N ASN A 39 6.25 -1.37 14.31
CA ASN A 39 7.12 -2.28 13.56
C ASN A 39 6.33 -3.27 12.69
N ILE A 40 5.21 -3.80 13.21
CA ILE A 40 4.34 -4.70 12.44
C ILE A 40 3.73 -3.96 11.24
N LEU A 41 3.22 -2.74 11.45
CA LEU A 41 2.62 -1.94 10.39
C LEU A 41 3.64 -1.57 9.31
N GLN A 42 4.88 -1.26 9.69
CA GLN A 42 5.96 -0.95 8.76
C GLN A 42 6.24 -2.10 7.79
N VAL A 43 6.38 -3.32 8.31
CA VAL A 43 6.75 -4.49 7.47
C VAL A 43 5.56 -5.17 6.79
N SER A 44 4.34 -4.93 7.27
CA SER A 44 3.16 -5.67 6.80
C SER A 44 2.17 -4.82 6.01
N CYS A 45 2.14 -3.50 6.25
CA CYS A 45 1.05 -2.65 5.74
C CYS A 45 1.54 -1.44 4.96
N TYR A 46 2.58 -0.75 5.43
CA TYR A 46 2.91 0.60 4.95
C TYR A 46 3.37 0.64 3.50
N ASP A 47 4.03 -0.39 2.99
CA ASP A 47 4.45 -0.43 1.60
C ASP A 47 3.27 -0.33 0.62
N CYS A 48 2.11 -0.87 0.99
CA CYS A 48 0.90 -0.83 0.16
C CYS A 48 -0.09 0.25 0.58
N HIS A 49 -0.13 0.60 1.87
CA HIS A 49 -1.14 1.47 2.47
C HIS A 49 -0.57 2.80 2.99
N SER A 50 0.55 3.29 2.44
CA SER A 50 1.10 4.61 2.81
C SER A 50 1.55 5.43 1.60
N ASN A 51 2.01 6.65 1.83
CA ASN A 51 2.55 7.53 0.78
C ASN A 51 4.01 7.23 0.39
N THR A 52 4.58 6.15 0.92
CA THR A 52 5.91 5.64 0.58
C THR A 52 5.88 4.13 0.46
N THR A 53 6.48 3.59 -0.60
CA THR A 53 6.63 2.13 -0.79
C THR A 53 8.10 1.77 -0.88
N GLU A 54 8.56 0.85 -0.03
CA GLU A 54 9.83 0.18 -0.23
C GLU A 54 9.68 -0.89 -1.31
N TYR A 55 10.07 -0.54 -2.53
CA TYR A 55 9.79 -1.37 -3.68
C TYR A 55 10.75 -2.58 -3.79
N PRO A 56 10.22 -3.81 -3.95
CA PRO A 56 11.04 -4.99 -4.21
C PRO A 56 11.65 -4.94 -5.62
N TRP A 57 12.69 -5.72 -5.86
CA TRP A 57 13.46 -5.70 -7.12
C TRP A 57 12.60 -5.94 -8.37
N TYR A 58 11.57 -6.79 -8.27
CA TYR A 58 10.67 -7.13 -9.38
C TYR A 58 9.78 -5.97 -9.82
N SER A 59 9.69 -4.90 -9.03
CA SER A 59 9.01 -3.66 -9.39
C SER A 59 9.70 -2.87 -10.52
N ASN A 60 10.78 -3.41 -11.09
CA ASN A 60 11.50 -2.85 -12.25
C ASN A 60 11.26 -3.67 -13.53
N VAL A 61 10.47 -4.75 -13.46
CA VAL A 61 10.21 -5.67 -14.58
C VAL A 61 8.74 -5.56 -14.98
N GLN A 62 8.49 -5.30 -16.27
CA GLN A 62 7.12 -5.29 -16.79
C GLN A 62 6.65 -6.69 -17.20
N PRO A 63 5.35 -6.99 -17.05
CA PRO A 63 4.25 -6.11 -16.59
C PRO A 63 4.05 -6.06 -15.06
N VAL A 64 4.90 -6.74 -14.28
CA VAL A 64 4.76 -6.88 -12.82
C VAL A 64 4.76 -5.52 -12.13
N ALA A 65 5.59 -4.57 -12.58
CA ALA A 65 5.61 -3.24 -11.99
C ALA A 65 4.29 -2.48 -12.18
N TRP A 66 3.60 -2.62 -13.32
CA TRP A 66 2.28 -2.03 -13.51
C TRP A 66 1.25 -2.63 -12.58
N PHE A 67 1.25 -3.96 -12.46
CA PHE A 67 0.36 -4.66 -11.53
C PHE A 67 0.58 -4.18 -10.09
N LEU A 68 1.84 -4.12 -9.65
CA LEU A 68 2.19 -3.63 -8.32
C LEU A 68 1.77 -2.17 -8.12
N ALA A 69 1.98 -1.29 -9.10
CA ALA A 69 1.59 0.11 -9.00
C ALA A 69 0.06 0.28 -8.89
N ASP A 70 -0.70 -0.50 -9.65
CA ASP A 70 -2.16 -0.50 -9.57
C ASP A 70 -2.66 -1.02 -8.21
N HIS A 71 -2.05 -2.09 -7.71
CA HIS A 71 -2.34 -2.64 -6.38
C HIS A 71 -2.05 -1.66 -5.24
N VAL A 72 -0.91 -0.98 -5.26
CA VAL A 72 -0.60 0.06 -4.25
C VAL A 72 -1.62 1.20 -4.34
N LYS A 73 -1.98 1.63 -5.56
CA LYS A 73 -2.97 2.68 -5.77
C LYS A 73 -4.35 2.29 -5.22
N ASP A 74 -4.80 1.06 -5.47
CA ASP A 74 -6.08 0.56 -4.99
C ASP A 74 -6.07 0.34 -3.47
N GLY A 75 -4.99 -0.24 -2.92
CA GLY A 75 -4.80 -0.38 -1.47
C GLY A 75 -4.94 0.95 -0.73
N LYS A 76 -4.26 2.00 -1.21
CA LYS A 76 -4.35 3.35 -0.64
C LYS A 76 -5.75 3.97 -0.72
N LYS A 77 -6.54 3.63 -1.73
CA LYS A 77 -7.92 4.12 -1.88
C LYS A 77 -8.81 3.62 -0.75
N HIS A 78 -8.62 2.38 -0.32
CA HIS A 78 -9.37 1.78 0.79
C HIS A 78 -8.83 2.21 2.15
N LEU A 79 -7.50 2.15 2.32
CA LEU A 79 -6.82 2.52 3.55
C LEU A 79 -5.47 3.16 3.24
N ASN A 80 -5.23 4.37 3.74
CA ASN A 80 -3.95 5.06 3.62
C ASN A 80 -3.56 5.62 4.99
N PHE A 81 -2.53 5.04 5.61
CA PHE A 81 -2.03 5.42 6.93
C PHE A 81 -1.41 6.82 6.93
N SER A 82 -0.82 7.28 5.82
CA SER A 82 -0.25 8.63 5.66
C SER A 82 -1.31 9.73 5.51
N GLU A 83 -2.55 9.36 5.17
CA GLU A 83 -3.69 10.28 5.03
C GLU A 83 -4.84 9.99 6.00
N PHE A 84 -4.60 9.14 7.00
CA PHE A 84 -5.63 8.60 7.87
C PHE A 84 -6.46 9.68 8.57
N THR A 85 -5.79 10.69 9.13
CA THR A 85 -6.43 11.75 9.93
C THR A 85 -7.08 12.85 9.08
N LYS A 86 -6.96 12.77 7.76
CA LYS A 86 -7.63 13.67 6.80
C LYS A 86 -9.14 13.43 6.73
N SER A 87 -9.60 12.23 7.10
CA SER A 87 -11.01 11.83 7.08
C SER A 87 -11.73 12.18 8.39
N SER A 88 -13.07 12.17 8.40
CA SER A 88 -13.82 12.39 9.65
C SER A 88 -13.59 11.27 10.67
N LEU A 89 -13.80 11.56 11.96
CA LEU A 89 -13.64 10.56 13.04
C LEU A 89 -14.49 9.30 12.82
N PHE A 90 -15.70 9.44 12.27
CA PHE A 90 -16.55 8.30 11.93
C PHE A 90 -15.91 7.39 10.88
N VAL A 91 -15.32 7.97 9.83
CA VAL A 91 -14.64 7.21 8.77
C VAL A 91 -13.37 6.55 9.33
N GLN A 92 -12.62 7.26 10.17
CA GLN A 92 -11.44 6.70 10.84
C GLN A 92 -11.81 5.49 11.70
N TYR A 93 -12.85 5.61 12.53
CA TYR A 93 -13.37 4.51 13.35
C TYR A 93 -13.79 3.31 12.49
N HIS A 94 -14.59 3.55 11.45
CA HIS A 94 -15.08 2.48 10.56
C HIS A 94 -13.95 1.75 9.84
N LYS A 95 -12.89 2.47 9.44
CA LYS A 95 -11.71 1.86 8.81
C LYS A 95 -10.94 0.97 9.78
N LEU A 96 -10.78 1.39 11.04
CA LEU A 96 -10.12 0.57 12.06
C LEU A 96 -10.95 -0.67 12.42
N GLU A 97 -12.26 -0.53 12.55
CA GLU A 97 -13.14 -1.66 12.85
C GLU A 97 -13.08 -2.71 11.75
N LYS A 98 -13.15 -2.30 10.47
CA LYS A 98 -12.96 -3.22 9.35
C LYS A 98 -11.58 -3.86 9.32
N THR A 99 -10.54 -3.10 9.65
CA THR A 99 -9.18 -3.64 9.68
C THR A 99 -9.05 -4.71 10.76
N LYS A 100 -9.65 -4.47 11.93
CA LYS A 100 -9.73 -5.46 13.01
C LYS A 100 -10.48 -6.71 12.57
N GLU A 101 -11.67 -6.57 11.98
CA GLU A 101 -12.49 -7.68 11.47
C GLU A 101 -11.69 -8.53 10.46
N MET A 102 -11.07 -7.91 9.45
CA MET A 102 -10.27 -8.61 8.44
C MET A 102 -9.08 -9.38 9.05
N VAL A 103 -8.45 -8.86 10.11
CA VAL A 103 -7.35 -9.52 10.81
C VAL A 103 -7.85 -10.67 11.70
N GLU A 104 -8.95 -10.47 12.43
CA GLU A 104 -9.54 -11.47 13.33
C GLU A 104 -10.13 -12.66 12.56
N GLU A 105 -10.85 -12.38 11.48
CA GLU A 105 -11.49 -13.39 10.63
C GLU A 105 -10.51 -14.04 9.63
N LYS A 106 -9.26 -13.55 9.58
CA LYS A 106 -8.21 -14.00 8.65
C LYS A 106 -8.59 -13.84 7.17
N GLU A 107 -9.57 -13.00 6.86
CA GLU A 107 -10.02 -12.75 5.48
C GLU A 107 -8.90 -12.16 4.62
N ILE A 108 -7.90 -11.50 5.20
CA ILE A 108 -6.70 -11.01 4.48
C ILE A 108 -5.94 -12.16 3.79
N ILE A 109 -5.94 -13.36 4.40
CA ILE A 109 -5.23 -14.55 3.90
C ILE A 109 -6.04 -15.25 2.80
N ASP A 110 -7.38 -15.19 2.86
CA ASP A 110 -8.26 -15.88 1.91
C ASP A 110 -8.34 -15.19 0.53
N TYR A 111 -7.96 -13.91 0.42
CA TYR A 111 -7.83 -13.20 -0.85
C TYR A 111 -6.46 -13.35 -1.54
N GLY A 112 -5.58 -14.22 -1.02
CA GLY A 112 -4.37 -14.66 -1.73
C GLY A 112 -3.13 -13.78 -1.55
N PHE A 113 -2.90 -13.26 -0.34
CA PHE A 113 -1.63 -12.67 0.09
C PHE A 113 -1.04 -13.42 1.29
#